data_AF-A0AAP0BAI4-F1
#
_entry.id   AF-A0AAP0BAI4-F1
#
_cell.length_a   1.000
_cell.length_b   1.000
_cell.length_c   1.000
_cell.angle_alpha   90.00
_cell.angle_beta   90.00
_cell.angle_gamma   90.00
#
_symmetry.space_group_name_H-M   'P 1'
#
loop_
_entity.id
_entity.type
_entity.pdbx_description
1 polymer ?
#
loop_
_entity_poly.entity_id
_entity_poly.type
_entity_poly.pdbx_seq_one_letter_code
_entity_poly.pdbx_strand_id
1 'polypeptide(L)'
;MLDAIWREENIDVPLNYQSRCLHSVGLRWREWKYHVKLDNYDIYTTDEEHLAIVPDRVIAGQWRTLVQYWGQEAVKVVSKQNSIIREHLGGYHKMGRSSFCYVRSEIKHPTSLYNIYMQ
;
A
#
# COMPACT_ATOMS: atom_id res chain seq x y z
N MET A 1 16.34 1.69 14.09
CA MET A 1 16.13 0.51 13.20
C MET A 1 16.47 0.86 11.75
N LEU A 2 15.84 1.86 11.13
CA LEU A 2 16.18 2.29 9.75
C LEU A 2 17.62 2.82 9.61
N ASP A 3 18.13 3.54 10.61
CA ASP A 3 19.52 4.02 10.63
C ASP A 3 20.55 2.92 10.84
N ALA A 4 20.14 1.73 11.28
CA ALA A 4 21.03 0.57 11.38
C ALA A 4 21.15 -0.09 10.00
N ILE A 5 20.03 -0.27 9.30
CA ILE A 5 19.95 -0.79 7.93
C ILE A 5 20.80 0.07 6.97
N TRP A 6 20.78 1.39 7.11
CA TRP A 6 21.58 2.29 6.28
C TRP A 6 23.10 2.17 6.50
N ARG A 7 23.54 1.74 7.69
CA ARG A 7 24.97 1.67 8.04
C ARG A 7 25.64 0.37 7.62
N GLU A 8 24.87 -0.70 7.40
CA GLU A 8 25.41 -2.02 7.03
C GLU A 8 25.72 -2.13 5.53
N GLU A 9 25.06 -1.33 4.69
CA GLU A 9 25.23 -1.34 3.24
C GLU A 9 26.10 -0.15 2.82
N ASN A 10 27.23 -0.40 2.17
CA ASN A 10 28.18 0.63 1.70
C ASN A 10 27.65 1.31 0.43
N ILE A 11 26.50 1.98 0.56
CA ILE A 11 25.75 2.58 -0.52
C ILE A 11 26.37 3.95 -0.82
N ASP A 12 27.00 4.08 -1.99
CA ASP A 12 27.52 5.35 -2.52
C ASP A 12 26.36 6.24 -3.03
N VAL A 13 25.48 6.62 -2.10
CA VAL A 13 24.35 7.53 -2.33
C VAL A 13 24.59 8.79 -1.53
N PRO A 14 24.46 9.99 -2.16
CA PRO A 14 24.66 11.23 -1.44
C PRO A 14 23.69 11.34 -0.25
N LEU A 15 24.16 11.85 0.90
CA LEU A 15 23.40 11.91 2.16
C LEU A 15 22.01 12.56 2.03
N ASN A 16 21.83 13.50 1.11
CA ASN A 16 20.53 14.14 0.86
C ASN A 16 19.49 13.20 0.21
N TYR A 17 19.90 12.08 -0.37
CA TYR A 17 19.03 11.05 -0.92
C TYR A 17 18.71 9.92 0.06
N GLN A 18 19.47 9.80 1.16
CA GLN A 18 19.27 8.77 2.19
C GLN A 18 17.81 8.65 2.65
N SER A 19 17.19 9.79 2.99
CA SER A 19 15.79 9.83 3.44
C SER A 19 14.83 9.27 2.37
N ARG A 20 15.04 9.62 1.09
CA ARG A 20 14.21 9.11 -0.02
C ARG A 20 14.43 7.61 -0.25
N CYS A 21 15.67 7.14 -0.14
CA CYS A 21 16.00 5.72 -0.27
C CYS A 21 15.33 4.91 0.85
N LEU A 22 15.49 5.32 2.11
CA LEU A 22 14.85 4.66 3.26
C LEU A 22 13.32 4.68 3.17
N HIS A 23 12.74 5.80 2.74
CA HIS A 23 11.32 5.87 2.47
C HIS A 23 10.88 4.85 1.41
N SER A 24 11.60 4.78 0.29
CA SER A 24 11.30 3.85 -0.81
C SER A 24 11.43 2.38 -0.39
N VAL A 25 12.46 2.05 0.39
CA VAL A 25 12.64 0.72 0.97
C VAL A 25 11.48 0.39 1.92
N GLY A 26 11.09 1.33 2.79
CA GLY A 26 9.95 1.16 3.70
C GLY A 26 8.63 0.95 2.96
N LEU A 27 8.40 1.68 1.86
CA LEU A 27 7.25 1.48 0.98
C LEU A 27 7.26 0.08 0.37
N ARG A 28 8.37 -0.32 -0.24
CA ARG A 28 8.51 -1.63 -0.88
C ARG A 28 8.33 -2.77 0.11
N TRP A 29 8.87 -2.61 1.32
CA TRP A 29 8.68 -3.56 2.41
C TRP A 29 7.21 -3.70 2.80
N ARG A 30 6.49 -2.58 2.91
CA ARG A 30 5.05 -2.60 3.23
C ARG A 30 4.24 -3.27 2.13
N GLU A 31 4.52 -2.97 0.86
CA GLU A 31 3.88 -3.61 -0.29
C GLU A 31 4.17 -5.11 -0.33
N TRP A 32 5.42 -5.50 -0.14
CA TRP A 32 5.81 -6.91 -0.06
C TRP A 32 5.05 -7.65 1.05
N LYS A 33 4.98 -7.08 2.27
CA LYS A 33 4.23 -7.69 3.38
C LYS A 33 2.74 -7.81 3.07
N TYR A 34 2.16 -6.84 2.37
CA TYR A 34 0.76 -6.88 1.95
C TYR A 34 0.49 -8.09 1.04
N HIS A 35 1.32 -8.29 0.02
CA HIS A 35 1.19 -9.45 -0.88
C HIS A 35 1.38 -10.77 -0.15
N VAL A 36 2.41 -10.89 0.68
CA VAL A 36 2.65 -12.09 1.48
C VAL A 36 1.44 -12.43 2.36
N LYS A 37 0.84 -11.43 3.02
CA LYS A 37 -0.36 -11.60 3.84
C LYS A 37 -1.56 -12.05 2.99
N LEU A 38 -1.82 -11.38 1.88
CA LEU A 38 -2.96 -11.68 1.00
C LEU A 38 -2.87 -13.09 0.40
N ASP A 39 -1.67 -13.48 -0.04
CA ASP A 39 -1.45 -14.76 -0.74
C ASP A 39 -1.31 -15.95 0.20
N ASN A 40 -1.02 -15.76 1.50
CA ASN A 40 -0.67 -16.88 2.40
C ASN A 40 -1.33 -16.82 3.78
N TYR A 41 -1.74 -15.64 4.27
CA TYR A 41 -2.35 -15.51 5.60
C TYR A 41 -3.88 -15.40 5.49
N ASP A 42 -4.39 -14.51 4.64
CA ASP A 42 -5.83 -14.25 4.56
C ASP A 42 -6.63 -15.43 3.92
N ILE A 43 -5.95 -16.43 3.37
CA ILE A 43 -6.54 -17.65 2.80
C ILE A 43 -7.01 -18.63 3.90
N TYR A 44 -6.32 -18.65 5.05
CA TYR A 44 -6.59 -19.62 6.12
C TYR A 44 -7.22 -18.95 7.34
N THR A 45 -7.97 -19.74 8.10
CA THR A 45 -8.75 -19.21 9.24
C THR A 45 -8.05 -19.45 10.57
N THR A 46 -7.27 -20.51 10.69
CA THR A 46 -6.66 -20.95 11.95
C THR A 46 -5.14 -20.76 11.93
N ASP A 47 -4.58 -20.29 13.06
CA ASP A 47 -3.13 -20.08 13.21
C ASP A 47 -2.31 -21.37 13.00
N GLU A 48 -2.88 -22.54 13.29
CA GLU A 48 -2.25 -23.85 13.05
C GLU A 48 -2.05 -24.13 11.56
N GLU A 49 -3.00 -23.73 10.72
CA GLU A 49 -2.90 -23.84 9.26
C GLU A 49 -1.85 -22.86 8.72
N HIS A 50 -1.80 -21.63 9.26
CA HIS A 50 -0.80 -20.64 8.89
C HIS A 50 0.63 -21.10 9.19
N LEU A 51 0.86 -21.77 10.31
CA LEU A 51 2.20 -22.24 10.70
C LEU A 51 2.65 -23.49 9.94
N ALA A 52 1.72 -24.26 9.39
CA ALA A 52 2.02 -25.45 8.59
C ALA A 52 2.56 -25.10 7.19
N ILE A 53 2.20 -23.93 6.66
CA ILE A 53 2.55 -23.50 5.31
C ILE A 53 3.50 -22.31 5.40
N VAL A 54 4.79 -22.56 5.15
CA VAL A 54 5.81 -21.51 5.06
C VAL A 54 5.94 -21.08 3.59
N PRO A 55 5.70 -19.82 3.24
CA PRO A 55 5.87 -19.35 1.87
C PRO A 55 7.35 -19.41 1.45
N ASP A 56 7.64 -19.89 0.23
CA ASP A 56 9.02 -20.03 -0.29
C ASP A 56 9.84 -18.72 -0.24
N ARG A 57 9.16 -17.58 -0.34
CA ARG A 57 9.77 -16.24 -0.34
C ARG A 57 10.10 -15.71 1.06
N VAL A 58 9.73 -16.43 2.12
CA VAL A 58 9.85 -15.98 3.51
C VAL A 58 10.65 -17.00 4.31
N ILE A 59 11.62 -16.52 5.09
CA ILE A 59 12.36 -17.38 6.01
C ILE A 59 11.40 -17.89 7.10
N ALA A 60 11.38 -19.19 7.37
CA ALA A 60 10.42 -19.82 8.30
C ALA A 60 10.34 -19.15 9.69
N GLY A 61 11.49 -18.75 10.25
CA GLY A 61 11.52 -18.02 11.52
C GLY A 61 10.83 -16.65 11.46
N GLN A 62 11.01 -15.93 10.35
CA GLN A 62 10.35 -14.64 10.13
C GLN A 62 8.84 -14.82 9.89
N TRP A 63 8.45 -15.89 9.20
CA TRP A 63 7.04 -16.21 8.96
C TRP A 63 6.28 -16.38 10.28
N ARG A 64 6.82 -17.16 11.23
CA ARG A 64 6.20 -17.33 12.55
C ARG A 64 5.97 -16.00 13.27
N THR A 65 6.94 -15.08 13.22
CA THR A 65 6.81 -13.74 13.81
C THR A 65 5.72 -12.92 13.11
N LEU A 66 5.59 -13.03 11.79
CA LEU A 66 4.55 -12.33 11.02
C LEU A 66 3.15 -12.86 11.32
N VAL A 67 2.96 -14.18 11.37
CA VAL A 67 1.68 -14.81 11.73
C VAL A 67 1.25 -14.35 13.12
N GLN A 68 2.15 -14.41 14.10
CA GLN A 68 1.88 -13.91 15.45
C GLN A 68 1.52 -12.43 15.47
N TYR A 69 2.24 -11.60 14.70
CA TYR A 69 1.96 -10.17 14.61
C TYR A 69 0.57 -9.88 14.02
N TRP A 70 0.18 -10.54 12.93
CA TRP A 70 -1.13 -10.36 12.31
C TRP A 70 -2.28 -10.97 13.13
N GLY A 71 -1.99 -11.97 13.95
CA GLY A 71 -2.93 -12.58 14.89
C GLY A 71 -3.34 -11.65 16.04
N GLN A 72 -2.51 -10.66 16.39
CA GLN A 72 -2.79 -9.72 17.48
C GLN A 72 -4.04 -8.87 17.22
N GLU A 73 -4.93 -8.79 18.21
CA GLU A 73 -6.19 -8.05 18.10
C GLU A 73 -5.97 -6.57 17.80
N ALA A 74 -4.97 -5.95 18.44
CA ALA A 74 -4.61 -4.55 18.19
C ALA A 74 -4.24 -4.30 16.70
N VAL A 75 -3.53 -5.25 16.08
CA VAL A 75 -3.13 -5.16 14.67
C VAL A 75 -4.33 -5.37 13.75
N LYS A 76 -5.24 -6.29 14.09
CA LYS A 76 -6.50 -6.51 13.36
C LYS A 76 -7.39 -5.26 13.38
N VAL A 77 -7.57 -4.63 14.55
CA VAL A 77 -8.34 -3.39 14.71
C VAL A 77 -7.79 -2.27 13.83
N VAL A 78 -6.47 -2.02 13.90
CA VAL A 78 -5.81 -0.98 13.09
C VAL A 78 -5.92 -1.30 11.60
N SER A 79 -5.73 -2.56 11.21
CA SER A 79 -5.86 -2.99 9.81
C SER A 79 -7.27 -2.74 9.26
N LYS A 80 -8.31 -3.04 10.05
CA LYS A 80 -9.71 -2.82 9.66
C LYS A 80 -10.01 -1.32 9.52
N GLN A 81 -9.57 -0.51 10.48
CA GLN A 81 -9.72 0.95 10.41
C GLN A 81 -9.03 1.54 9.18
N ASN A 82 -7.80 1.11 8.87
CA ASN A 82 -7.06 1.57 7.69
C ASN A 82 -7.78 1.19 6.38
N SER A 83 -8.40 0.01 6.33
CA SER A 83 -9.21 -0.41 5.18
C SER A 83 -10.40 0.53 4.95
N ILE A 84 -11.14 0.84 6.03
CA ILE A 84 -12.30 1.74 5.99
C ILE A 84 -11.86 3.15 5.56
N ILE A 85 -10.77 3.66 6.14
CA ILE A 85 -10.21 4.97 5.75
C ILE A 85 -9.82 4.97 4.27
N ARG A 86 -9.18 3.89 3.78
CA ARG A 86 -8.77 3.80 2.37
C ARG A 86 -9.95 3.78 1.41
N GLU A 87 -11.02 3.09 1.77
CA GLU A 87 -12.28 3.05 1.02
C GLU A 87 -12.91 4.45 0.94
N HIS A 88 -12.94 5.19 2.06
CA HIS A 88 -13.47 6.55 2.10
C HIS A 88 -12.62 7.60 1.38
N LEU A 89 -11.30 7.39 1.25
CA LEU A 89 -10.40 8.31 0.56
C LEU A 89 -10.66 8.43 -0.95
N GLY A 90 -11.60 7.64 -1.50
CA GLY A 90 -11.99 7.70 -2.91
C GLY A 90 -10.90 7.23 -3.86
N GLY A 91 -11.24 7.20 -5.14
CA GLY A 91 -10.28 6.90 -6.21
C GLY A 91 -9.18 7.96 -6.28
N TYR A 92 -8.00 7.56 -6.77
CA TYR A 92 -6.97 8.53 -7.18
C TYR A 92 -7.59 9.53 -8.16
N HIS A 93 -7.14 10.78 -8.10
CA HIS A 93 -7.55 11.81 -9.04
C HIS A 93 -7.35 11.31 -10.49
N LYS A 94 -8.43 10.93 -11.19
CA LYS A 94 -8.40 10.60 -12.63
C LYS A 94 -8.42 11.87 -13.47
N MET A 95 -7.70 12.90 -13.05
CA MET A 95 -7.55 14.08 -13.87
C MET A 95 -6.31 13.85 -14.72
N GLY A 96 -6.54 13.47 -15.97
CA GLY A 96 -5.50 13.46 -16.98
C GLY A 96 -5.02 14.88 -17.25
N ARG A 97 -5.02 15.31 -18.51
CA ARG A 97 -4.55 16.65 -18.89
C ARG A 97 -5.53 17.79 -18.55
N SER A 98 -6.75 17.48 -18.12
CA SER A 98 -7.79 18.47 -17.84
C SER A 98 -7.58 19.10 -16.46
N SER A 99 -7.78 20.42 -16.36
CA SER A 99 -7.64 21.16 -15.10
C SER A 99 -8.90 21.04 -14.22
N PHE A 100 -8.74 21.18 -12.89
CA PHE A 100 -9.82 21.00 -11.92
C PHE A 100 -11.00 21.94 -12.17
N CYS A 101 -10.70 23.18 -12.59
CA CYS A 101 -11.69 24.17 -12.96
C CYS A 101 -12.56 23.70 -14.14
N TYR A 102 -11.95 23.05 -15.14
CA TYR A 102 -12.63 22.58 -16.35
C TYR A 102 -13.60 21.43 -16.05
N VAL A 103 -13.12 20.39 -15.35
CA VAL A 103 -13.98 19.26 -14.93
C VAL A 103 -15.11 19.74 -14.04
N ARG A 104 -14.84 20.68 -13.13
CA ARG A 104 -15.87 21.24 -12.24
C ARG A 104 -16.88 22.12 -12.99
N SER A 105 -16.47 22.81 -14.06
CA SER A 105 -17.41 23.54 -14.92
C SER A 105 -18.28 22.61 -15.75
N GLU A 106 -17.74 21.51 -16.29
CA GLU A 106 -18.53 20.51 -17.02
C GLU A 106 -19.57 19.85 -16.12
N ILE A 107 -19.21 19.47 -14.89
CA ILE A 107 -20.14 18.88 -13.93
C ILE A 107 -21.25 19.87 -13.53
N LYS A 108 -20.90 21.16 -13.39
CA LYS A 108 -21.87 22.22 -13.04
C LYS A 108 -22.75 22.64 -14.23
N HIS A 109 -22.24 22.49 -15.45
CA HIS A 109 -22.90 22.90 -16.68
C HIS A 109 -22.78 21.77 -17.72
N PRO A 110 -23.54 20.67 -17.56
CA PRO A 110 -23.40 19.45 -18.37
C PRO A 110 -23.75 19.61 -19.86
N THR A 111 -24.17 20.80 -20.29
CA THR A 111 -24.68 21.09 -21.64
C THR A 111 -23.89 22.18 -22.35
N SER A 112 -22.58 21.97 -22.54
CA SER A 112 -21.77 22.83 -23.43
C SER A 112 -21.26 22.11 -24.70
N LEU A 113 -21.13 20.78 -24.69
CA LEU A 113 -20.61 20.04 -25.85
C LEU A 113 -21.67 19.42 -26.77
N TYR A 114 -22.96 19.49 -26.41
CA TYR A 114 -24.04 18.90 -27.24
C TYR A 114 -24.51 19.79 -28.40
N ASN A 115 -24.03 21.04 -28.50
CA ASN A 115 -24.49 22.02 -29.50
C ASN A 115 -23.49 22.32 -30.63
N ILE A 116 -22.34 21.65 -30.69
CA ILE A 116 -21.32 21.91 -31.75
C ILE A 116 -21.37 20.86 -32.87
N TYR A 117 -21.98 19.68 -32.62
CA TYR A 117 -22.03 18.57 -33.60
C TYR A 117 -23.40 18.32 -34.24
N MET A 118 -24.40 19.17 -33.98
CA MET A 118 -25.76 19.07 -34.53
C MET A 118 -26.20 20.38 -35.22
N GLN A 119 -25.40 20.86 -36.16
CA GLN A 119 -25.80 21.83 -37.20
C GLN A 119 -25.47 21.27 -38.58
#